data_AF-D0N8U4-F1
#
_entry.id   AF-D0N8U4-F1
#
_cell.length_a   1.000
_cell.length_b   1.000
_cell.length_c   1.000
_cell.angle_alpha   90.00
_cell.angle_beta   90.00
_cell.angle_gamma   90.00
#
_symmetry.space_group_name_H-M   'P 1'
#
loop_
_entity.id
_entity.type
_entity.pdbx_description
1 polymer ?
#
loop_
_entity_poly.entity_id
_entity_poly.type
_entity_poly.pdbx_seq_one_letter_code
_entity_poly.pdbx_strand_id
1 'polypeptide(L)'
;MTVSMTYPVRAFKIIYVLHRLGLLEQVKANPKRAALVFLVPHSGLKGFERQDIISDGVSPHSIKDIHDIGPAAVKTFADKYGIKTVDKLKTAVDLFKQEKVKMKEKKHRSDWLRAVRSWGKHVELNKTENIAMMKNIPQYISPSD
;
A
#
# COMPACT_ATOMS: atom_id res chain seq x y z
N MET A 1 10.66 0.41 -27.60
CA MET A 1 9.42 0.44 -26.79
C MET A 1 9.61 1.52 -25.73
N THR A 2 8.99 2.69 -25.91
CA THR A 2 9.03 3.77 -24.90
C THR A 2 7.93 3.50 -23.89
N VAL A 3 8.30 3.28 -22.63
CA VAL A 3 7.34 3.15 -21.54
C VAL A 3 6.68 4.51 -21.36
N SER A 4 5.42 4.66 -21.78
CA SER A 4 4.78 5.99 -21.86
C SER A 4 4.45 6.59 -20.49
N MET A 5 4.53 5.81 -19.41
CA MET A 5 4.37 6.26 -18.02
C MET A 5 5.14 5.33 -17.07
N THR A 6 6.07 5.88 -16.28
CA THR A 6 6.66 5.20 -15.13
C THR A 6 5.83 5.51 -13.88
N TYR A 7 5.30 4.48 -13.22
CA TYR A 7 4.62 4.64 -11.94
C TYR A 7 5.60 4.41 -10.80
N PRO A 8 5.75 5.35 -9.85
CA PRO A 8 6.72 5.21 -8.79
C PRO A 8 6.48 3.95 -7.95
N VAL A 9 7.56 3.27 -7.60
CA VAL A 9 7.53 2.13 -6.68
C VAL A 9 7.32 2.67 -5.26
N ARG A 10 6.15 2.43 -4.68
CA ARG A 10 5.85 2.88 -3.31
C ARG A 10 6.37 1.87 -2.29
N ALA A 11 7.17 2.33 -1.32
CA ALA A 11 7.69 1.54 -0.21
C ALA A 11 6.60 0.70 0.48
N PHE A 12 5.44 1.30 0.74
CA PHE A 12 4.31 0.64 1.41
C PHE A 12 3.87 -0.65 0.71
N LYS A 13 3.87 -0.70 -0.64
CA LYS A 13 3.47 -1.91 -1.37
C LYS A 13 4.45 -3.06 -1.12
N ILE A 14 5.74 -2.77 -1.08
CA ILE A 14 6.77 -3.77 -0.81
C ILE A 14 6.69 -4.22 0.65
N ILE A 15 6.55 -3.29 1.59
CA ILE A 15 6.35 -3.59 3.02
C ILE A 15 5.12 -4.51 3.22
N TYR A 16 4.02 -4.22 2.53
CA TYR A 16 2.82 -5.06 2.59
C TYR A 16 3.08 -6.48 2.07
N VAL A 17 3.80 -6.63 0.95
CA VAL A 17 4.18 -7.95 0.43
C VAL A 17 5.06 -8.70 1.43
N LEU A 18 6.08 -8.06 1.98
CA LEU A 18 6.95 -8.66 3.00
C LEU A 18 6.15 -9.10 4.23
N HIS A 19 5.19 -8.29 4.68
CA HIS A 19 4.30 -8.64 5.79
C HIS A 19 3.42 -9.86 5.45
N ARG A 20 2.83 -9.89 4.26
CA ARG A 20 2.00 -11.02 3.79
C ARG A 20 2.77 -12.33 3.69
N LEU A 21 4.05 -12.25 3.37
CA LEU A 21 4.95 -13.40 3.29
C LEU A 21 5.54 -13.80 4.66
N GLY A 22 5.24 -13.06 5.73
CA GLY A 22 5.84 -13.30 7.05
C GLY A 22 7.34 -12.96 7.12
N LEU A 23 7.84 -12.17 6.17
CA LEU A 23 9.26 -11.83 6.03
C LEU A 23 9.60 -10.45 6.59
N LEU A 24 8.59 -9.62 6.89
CA LEU A 24 8.80 -8.22 7.30
C LEU A 24 9.79 -8.09 8.46
N GLU A 25 9.58 -8.79 9.57
CA GLU A 25 10.46 -8.68 10.74
C GLU A 25 11.88 -9.20 10.46
N GLN A 26 12.03 -10.23 9.62
CA GLN A 26 13.35 -10.74 9.23
C GLN A 26 14.12 -9.73 8.38
N VAL A 27 13.44 -9.07 7.44
CA VAL A 27 14.04 -8.04 6.58
C VAL A 27 14.30 -6.76 7.39
N LYS A 28 13.48 -6.42 8.38
CA LYS A 28 13.74 -5.31 9.31
C LYS A 28 15.02 -5.55 10.10
N ALA A 29 15.20 -6.76 10.63
CA ALA A 29 16.39 -7.13 11.40
C ALA A 29 17.66 -7.20 10.52
N ASN A 30 17.53 -7.65 9.26
CA ASN A 30 18.62 -7.67 8.31
C ASN A 30 18.12 -7.42 6.87
N PRO A 31 18.20 -6.18 6.37
CA PRO A 31 17.71 -5.80 5.05
C PRO A 31 18.37 -6.57 3.88
N LYS A 32 19.57 -7.13 4.09
CA LYS A 32 20.28 -7.94 3.09
C LYS A 32 19.64 -9.32 2.86
N ARG A 33 18.64 -9.72 3.67
CA ARG A 33 17.86 -10.95 3.47
C ARG A 33 16.83 -10.86 2.35
N ALA A 34 16.58 -9.66 1.84
CA ALA A 34 15.76 -9.44 0.65
C ALA A 34 16.58 -8.66 -0.39
N ALA A 35 16.18 -8.78 -1.64
CA ALA A 35 16.71 -7.96 -2.72
C ALA A 35 15.57 -7.58 -3.67
N LEU A 36 15.63 -6.38 -4.22
CA LEU A 36 14.74 -5.95 -5.29
C LEU A 36 15.49 -6.10 -6.62
N VAL A 37 14.97 -6.96 -7.49
CA VAL A 37 15.58 -7.21 -8.80
C VAL A 37 14.69 -6.63 -9.89
N PHE A 38 15.24 -5.70 -10.66
CA PHE A 38 14.61 -5.12 -11.84
C PHE A 38 15.02 -5.92 -13.07
N LEU A 39 14.07 -6.68 -13.62
CA LEU A 39 14.26 -7.42 -14.87
C LEU A 39 14.04 -6.49 -16.06
N VAL A 40 15.05 -6.34 -16.91
CA VAL A 40 15.05 -5.40 -18.03
C VAL A 40 15.41 -6.14 -19.32
N PRO A 41 14.62 -6.03 -20.40
CA PRO A 41 14.99 -6.60 -21.69
C PRO A 41 16.36 -6.12 -22.15
N HIS A 42 17.16 -7.02 -22.73
CA HIS A 42 18.50 -6.69 -23.24
C HIS A 42 18.52 -5.45 -24.15
N SER A 43 17.49 -5.30 -24.99
CA SER A 43 17.31 -4.17 -25.90
C SER A 43 17.09 -2.82 -25.20
N GLY A 44 16.65 -2.84 -23.93
CA GLY A 44 16.37 -1.65 -23.12
C GLY A 44 17.39 -1.37 -22.02
N LEU A 45 18.39 -2.25 -21.82
CA LEU A 45 19.32 -2.15 -20.68
C LEU A 45 20.13 -0.85 -20.65
N LYS A 46 20.62 -0.40 -21.82
CA LYS A 46 21.44 0.82 -21.93
C LYS A 46 20.70 2.11 -21.58
N GLY A 47 19.37 2.11 -21.69
CA GLY A 47 18.52 3.27 -21.40
C GLY A 47 17.70 3.11 -20.12
N PHE A 48 17.95 2.07 -19.32
CA PHE A 48 17.17 1.83 -18.12
C PHE A 48 17.65 2.73 -16.98
N GLU A 49 16.75 3.59 -16.53
CA GLU A 49 16.91 4.35 -15.29
C GLU A 49 16.10 3.67 -14.19
N ARG A 50 16.76 3.40 -13.07
CA ARG A 50 16.11 2.79 -11.91
C ARG A 50 15.08 3.76 -11.34
N GLN A 51 13.87 3.27 -11.13
CA GLN A 51 12.81 4.06 -10.51
C GLN A 51 13.09 4.23 -9.01
N ASP A 52 12.94 5.45 -8.52
CA ASP A 52 13.04 5.72 -7.10
C ASP A 52 11.92 5.06 -6.30
N ILE A 53 12.30 4.46 -5.17
CA ILE A 53 11.34 3.97 -4.19
C ILE A 53 10.87 5.15 -3.35
N ILE A 54 9.66 5.61 -3.64
CA ILE A 54 9.03 6.68 -2.87
C ILE A 54 8.74 6.13 -1.48
N SER A 55 9.46 6.70 -0.51
CA SER A 55 9.46 6.32 0.90
C SER A 55 8.52 7.16 1.74
N ASP A 56 7.75 8.06 1.11
CA ASP A 56 6.95 9.00 1.85
C ASP A 56 5.91 8.24 2.67
N GLY A 57 5.93 8.47 3.99
CA GLY A 57 4.85 8.09 4.90
C GLY A 57 3.62 8.93 4.60
N VAL A 58 3.09 8.81 3.38
CA VAL A 58 1.95 9.61 2.97
C VAL A 58 0.71 8.91 3.48
N SER A 59 -0.15 9.71 4.11
CA SER A 59 -1.58 9.42 4.08
C SER A 59 -1.97 9.00 2.65
N PRO A 60 -2.71 7.90 2.46
CA PRO A 60 -3.10 7.48 1.13
C PRO A 60 -3.79 8.66 0.42
N HIS A 61 -3.48 8.88 -0.86
CA HIS A 61 -4.01 10.04 -1.58
C HIS A 61 -5.52 9.90 -1.80
N SER A 62 -5.99 8.66 -1.83
CA SER A 62 -7.39 8.31 -1.98
C SER A 62 -7.69 6.98 -1.29
N ILE A 63 -8.97 6.73 -0.99
CA ILE A 63 -9.41 5.50 -0.31
C ILE A 63 -9.04 4.25 -1.10
N LYS A 64 -9.03 4.33 -2.45
CA LYS A 64 -8.62 3.23 -3.34
C LYS A 64 -7.14 2.85 -3.21
N ASP A 65 -6.30 3.72 -2.65
CA ASP A 65 -4.89 3.44 -2.40
C ASP A 65 -4.68 2.62 -1.12
N ILE A 66 -5.71 2.50 -0.28
CA ILE A 66 -5.68 1.66 0.92
C ILE A 66 -5.88 0.21 0.48
N HIS A 67 -4.86 -0.60 0.73
CA HIS A 67 -4.88 -2.01 0.37
C HIS A 67 -6.08 -2.75 0.98
N ASP A 68 -6.61 -3.73 0.23
CA ASP A 68 -7.80 -4.53 0.55
C ASP A 68 -9.13 -3.74 0.60
N ILE A 69 -9.17 -2.45 0.25
CA ILE A 69 -10.42 -1.71 0.02
C ILE A 69 -10.75 -1.72 -1.49
N GLY A 70 -11.60 -2.66 -1.90
CA GLY A 70 -12.00 -2.81 -3.30
C GLY A 70 -12.97 -1.72 -3.81
N PRO A 71 -13.09 -1.54 -5.13
CA PRO A 71 -13.92 -0.49 -5.75
C PRO A 71 -15.39 -0.48 -5.28
N ALA A 72 -15.98 -1.66 -5.04
CA ALA A 72 -17.35 -1.77 -4.54
C ALA A 72 -17.51 -1.17 -3.13
N ALA A 73 -16.53 -1.40 -2.24
CA ALA A 73 -16.51 -0.81 -0.91
C ALA A 73 -16.30 0.71 -0.99
N VAL A 74 -15.36 1.17 -1.83
CA VAL A 74 -15.15 2.61 -2.10
C VAL A 74 -16.45 3.28 -2.56
N LYS A 75 -17.14 2.68 -3.52
CA LYS A 75 -18.42 3.17 -4.03
C LYS A 75 -19.49 3.20 -2.93
N THR A 76 -19.58 2.15 -2.12
CA THR A 76 -20.50 2.10 -0.98
C THR A 76 -20.23 3.23 0.01
N PHE A 77 -18.97 3.48 0.35
CA PHE A 77 -18.59 4.59 1.24
C PHE A 77 -18.91 5.97 0.65
N ALA A 78 -18.64 6.17 -0.63
CA ALA A 78 -18.94 7.42 -1.32
C ALA A 78 -20.44 7.68 -1.43
N ASP A 79 -21.20 6.72 -1.96
CA ASP A 79 -22.61 6.90 -2.35
C ASP A 79 -23.54 6.80 -1.14
N LYS A 80 -23.27 5.85 -0.23
CA LYS A 80 -24.14 5.60 0.92
C LYS A 80 -23.73 6.43 2.13
N TYR A 81 -22.46 6.76 2.30
CA TYR A 81 -21.99 7.41 3.54
C TYR A 81 -21.33 8.78 3.31
N GLY A 82 -21.17 9.24 2.06
CA GLY A 82 -20.54 10.53 1.77
C GLY A 82 -19.03 10.59 2.09
N ILE A 83 -18.40 9.42 2.25
CA ILE A 83 -16.99 9.27 2.61
C ILE A 83 -16.18 9.16 1.31
N LYS A 84 -15.62 10.29 0.88
CA LYS A 84 -14.87 10.40 -0.38
C LYS A 84 -13.37 10.65 -0.20
N THR A 85 -12.93 10.95 1.02
CA THR A 85 -11.54 11.29 1.35
C THR A 85 -11.00 10.35 2.42
N VAL A 86 -9.68 10.22 2.49
CA VAL A 86 -9.02 9.38 3.49
C VAL A 86 -9.26 9.91 4.91
N ASP A 87 -9.27 11.22 5.13
CA ASP A 87 -9.57 11.79 6.46
C ASP A 87 -10.99 11.45 6.93
N LYS A 88 -11.97 11.54 6.02
CA LYS A 88 -13.35 11.13 6.33
C LYS A 88 -13.41 9.64 6.65
N LEU A 89 -12.66 8.81 5.93
CA LEU A 89 -12.61 7.37 6.20
C LEU A 89 -11.98 7.10 7.57
N LYS A 90 -10.87 7.76 7.92
CA LYS A 90 -10.20 7.66 9.22
C LYS A 90 -11.20 7.93 10.35
N THR A 91 -11.84 9.09 10.32
CA THR A 91 -12.84 9.47 11.33
C THR A 91 -14.00 8.47 11.38
N ALA A 92 -14.49 8.04 10.22
CA ALA A 92 -15.62 7.14 10.17
C ALA A 92 -15.29 5.71 10.66
N VAL A 93 -14.07 5.23 10.41
CA VAL A 93 -13.57 3.95 10.94
C VAL A 93 -13.49 4.00 12.47
N ASP A 94 -13.03 5.11 13.04
CA ASP A 94 -12.97 5.28 14.50
C ASP A 94 -14.37 5.37 15.13
N LEU A 95 -15.30 6.08 14.49
CA LEU A 95 -16.70 6.09 14.91
C LEU A 95 -17.35 4.70 14.80
N PHE A 96 -17.02 3.92 13.77
CA PHE A 96 -17.53 2.56 13.61
C PHE A 96 -17.01 1.62 14.72
N LYS A 97 -15.73 1.72 15.08
CA LYS A 97 -15.15 0.97 16.22
C LYS A 97 -15.84 1.29 17.55
N GLN A 98 -16.31 2.52 17.71
CA GLN A 98 -17.08 2.97 18.88
C GLN A 98 -18.58 2.67 18.77
N GLU A 99 -19.00 1.93 17.75
CA GLU A 99 -20.41 1.60 17.47
C GLU A 99 -21.32 2.83 17.25
N LYS A 100 -20.73 3.99 16.93
CA LYS A 100 -21.44 5.27 16.70
C LYS A 100 -21.90 5.46 15.26
N VAL A 101 -21.60 4.52 14.36
CA VAL A 101 -22.02 4.60 12.95
C VAL A 101 -23.38 3.94 12.77
N LYS A 102 -24.37 4.74 12.35
CA LYS A 102 -25.67 4.22 11.94
C LYS A 102 -25.54 3.50 10.60
N MET A 103 -25.60 2.18 10.64
CA MET A 103 -25.57 1.32 9.46
C MET A 103 -26.81 1.55 8.57
N LYS A 104 -26.60 1.82 7.27
CA LYS A 104 -27.71 1.99 6.31
C LYS A 104 -28.29 0.68 5.80
N GLU A 105 -27.45 -0.35 5.61
CA GLU A 105 -27.88 -1.69 5.17
C GLU A 105 -27.03 -2.74 5.89
N LYS A 106 -27.62 -3.87 6.32
CA LYS A 106 -26.90 -4.93 7.06
C LYS A 106 -25.68 -5.46 6.30
N LYS A 107 -25.77 -5.57 4.97
CA LYS A 107 -24.70 -6.04 4.09
C LYS A 107 -23.45 -5.15 4.11
N HIS A 108 -23.59 -3.86 4.48
CA HIS A 108 -22.45 -2.95 4.55
C HIS A 108 -21.50 -3.26 5.72
N ARG A 109 -21.90 -4.12 6.68
CA ARG A 109 -21.08 -4.43 7.86
C ARG A 109 -19.75 -5.06 7.45
N SER A 110 -19.75 -5.91 6.42
CA SER A 110 -18.52 -6.52 5.90
C SER A 110 -17.58 -5.48 5.31
N ASP A 111 -18.10 -4.45 4.63
CA ASP A 111 -17.29 -3.37 4.09
C ASP A 111 -16.69 -2.51 5.19
N TRP A 112 -17.46 -2.21 6.23
CA TRP A 112 -16.94 -1.51 7.42
C TRP A 112 -15.85 -2.29 8.14
N LEU A 113 -16.08 -3.58 8.41
CA LEU A 113 -15.08 -4.45 9.02
C LEU A 113 -13.80 -4.55 8.17
N ARG A 114 -13.96 -4.60 6.84
CA ARG A 114 -12.84 -4.57 5.90
C ARG A 114 -12.09 -3.25 5.98
N ALA A 115 -12.78 -2.10 5.96
CA ALA A 115 -12.15 -0.79 6.09
C ALA A 115 -11.41 -0.62 7.43
N VAL A 116 -11.98 -1.09 8.55
CA VAL A 116 -11.32 -1.08 9.87
C VAL A 116 -10.02 -1.87 9.83
N ARG A 117 -10.04 -3.10 9.31
CA ARG A 117 -8.84 -3.95 9.22
C ARG A 117 -7.81 -3.38 8.26
N SER A 118 -8.23 -2.94 7.08
CA SER A 118 -7.37 -2.36 6.07
C SER A 118 -6.69 -1.08 6.57
N TRP A 119 -7.44 -0.20 7.21
CA TRP A 119 -6.90 1.02 7.82
C TRP A 119 -5.94 0.70 8.97
N GLY A 120 -6.30 -0.23 9.86
CA GLY A 120 -5.43 -0.67 10.95
C GLY A 120 -4.09 -1.20 10.43
N LYS A 121 -4.12 -2.11 9.44
CA LYS A 121 -2.90 -2.62 8.79
C LYS A 121 -2.12 -1.52 8.10
N HIS A 122 -2.80 -0.58 7.44
CA HIS A 122 -2.11 0.54 6.81
C HIS A 122 -1.34 1.37 7.84
N VAL A 123 -1.96 1.74 8.96
CA VAL A 123 -1.30 2.48 10.04
C VAL A 123 -0.15 1.67 10.66
N GLU A 124 -0.35 0.38 10.89
CA GLU A 124 0.67 -0.50 11.47
C GLU A 124 1.90 -0.66 10.58
N LEU A 125 1.70 -0.79 9.27
CA LEU A 125 2.78 -1.00 8.31
C LEU A 125 3.45 0.31 7.88
N ASN A 126 2.71 1.42 7.88
CA ASN A 126 3.21 2.75 7.52
C ASN A 126 3.96 3.42 8.69
N LYS A 127 4.85 2.67 9.35
CA LYS A 127 5.75 3.17 10.39
C LYS A 127 7.08 3.59 9.80
N THR A 128 7.68 4.63 10.39
CA THR A 128 8.99 5.17 9.99
C THR A 128 10.07 4.09 9.93
N GLU A 129 10.09 3.13 10.86
CA GLU A 129 11.06 2.03 10.86
C GLU A 129 10.94 1.11 9.63
N ASN A 130 9.71 0.77 9.23
CA ASN A 130 9.44 -0.09 8.08
C ASN A 130 9.81 0.63 6.78
N ILE A 131 9.56 1.94 6.73
CA ILE A 131 9.95 2.81 5.62
C ILE A 131 11.47 2.93 5.55
N ALA A 132 12.15 3.17 6.68
CA ALA A 132 13.60 3.34 6.73
C ALA A 132 14.33 2.07 6.27
N MET A 133 13.83 0.89 6.64
CA MET A 133 14.34 -0.40 6.16
C MET A 133 14.41 -0.47 4.63
N MET A 134 13.42 0.11 3.91
CA MET A 134 13.37 0.04 2.46
C MET A 134 14.59 0.68 1.77
N LYS A 135 15.19 1.70 2.39
CA LYS A 135 16.40 2.35 1.87
C LYS A 135 17.63 1.43 1.90
N ASN A 136 17.60 0.40 2.76
CA ASN A 136 18.71 -0.50 3.02
C ASN A 136 18.58 -1.86 2.32
N ILE A 137 17.47 -2.12 1.63
CA ILE A 137 17.30 -3.35 0.85
C ILE A 137 18.15 -3.22 -0.43
N PRO A 138 19.08 -4.15 -0.70
CA PRO A 138 19.85 -4.18 -1.94
C PRO A 138 18.95 -4.18 -3.19
N GLN A 139 19.37 -3.43 -4.20
CA GLN A 139 18.65 -3.31 -5.47
C GLN A 139 19.58 -3.65 -6.62
N TYR A 140 19.13 -4.53 -7.51
CA TYR A 140 19.90 -5.03 -8.65
C TYR A 140 19.12 -4.89 -9.95
N ILE A 141 19.84 -4.71 -11.05
CA ILE A 141 19.29 -4.76 -12.40
C ILE A 141 19.83 -6.03 -13.04
N SER A 142 18.94 -6.84 -13.61
CA SER A 142 19.32 -8.05 -14.35
C SER A 142 18.71 -7.99 -15.74
N PRO A 143 19.48 -8.31 -16.79
CA PRO A 143 18.90 -8.48 -18.11
C PRO A 143 17.90 -9.64 -18.08
N SER A 144 16.77 -9.51 -18.78
CA SER A 144 15.86 -10.63 -19.07
C SER A 144 16.26 -11.28 -20.38
N ASP A 145 16.09 -12.60 -20.46
CA ASP A 145 16.29 -13.39 -21.68
C ASP A 145 15.44 -12.86 -22.86
#